data_AF-A0A821BRA1-F1
#
_entry.id   AF-A0A821BRA1-F1
#
_cell.length_a   1.000
_cell.length_b   1.000
_cell.length_c   1.000
_cell.angle_alpha   90.00
_cell.angle_beta   90.00
_cell.angle_gamma   90.00
#
_symmetry.space_group_name_H-M   'P 1'
#
loop_
_entity.id
_entity.type
_entity.pdbx_description
1 polymer ?
#
loop_
_entity_poly.entity_id
_entity_poly.type
_entity_poly.pdbx_seq_one_letter_code
_entity_poly.pdbx_strand_id
1 'polypeptide(L)'
;MLSAWPYMYLPPIIPDDGICESVTWNTTGVTVAGAHGAGSELNELNSPLGLFVDNEGAVYVVDTWNDRIVKWTPGAYIGKVVAGGNGEGNANNQLNRASKVIVTKNGTIVYL
;
A
#
# COMPACT_ATOMS: atom_id res chain seq x y z
N MET A 1 40.81 -16.96 0.46
CA MET A 1 39.70 -16.06 0.83
C MET A 1 39.10 -15.52 -0.46
N LEU A 2 37.92 -15.99 -0.85
CA LEU A 2 37.14 -15.46 -1.96
C LEU A 2 35.74 -15.12 -1.41
N SER A 3 35.31 -13.91 -1.72
CA SER A 3 34.31 -13.11 -1.03
C SER A 3 32.90 -13.26 -1.60
N ALA A 4 31.93 -13.08 -0.69
CA ALA A 4 30.57 -12.52 -0.87
C ALA A 4 29.50 -13.33 -1.63
N TRP A 5 28.48 -13.79 -0.89
CA TRP A 5 27.06 -13.80 -1.30
C TRP A 5 26.50 -12.38 -0.98
N PRO A 6 25.43 -11.78 -1.61
CA PRO A 6 24.14 -12.43 -1.94
C PRO A 6 23.28 -11.78 -3.08
N TYR A 7 22.81 -12.55 -4.06
CA TYR A 7 21.54 -12.22 -4.75
C TYR A 7 20.79 -13.52 -4.99
N MET A 8 19.91 -13.87 -4.05
CA MET A 8 18.98 -14.97 -4.21
C MET A 8 17.93 -14.52 -5.23
N TYR A 9 18.21 -14.77 -6.50
CA TYR A 9 17.23 -14.64 -7.57
C TYR A 9 16.15 -15.69 -7.31
N LEU A 10 14.96 -15.28 -6.87
CA LEU A 10 13.83 -16.19 -6.86
C LEU A 10 13.50 -16.50 -8.33
N PRO A 11 13.57 -17.77 -8.77
CA PRO A 11 13.26 -18.09 -10.15
C PRO A 11 11.80 -17.70 -10.44
N PRO A 12 11.52 -17.21 -11.67
CA PRO A 12 10.15 -16.97 -12.11
C PRO A 12 9.32 -18.26 -11.94
N ILE A 13 8.07 -18.11 -11.49
CA ILE A 13 7.11 -19.21 -11.45
C ILE A 13 6.86 -19.61 -12.91
N ILE A 14 7.45 -20.72 -13.34
CA ILE A 14 7.20 -21.30 -14.66
C ILE A 14 5.78 -21.87 -14.63
N PRO A 15 4.86 -21.44 -15.51
CA PRO A 15 3.58 -22.12 -15.69
C PRO A 15 3.85 -23.59 -16.06
N ASP A 16 3.07 -24.53 -15.53
CA ASP A 16 3.27 -26.00 -15.71
C ASP A 16 3.02 -26.49 -17.16
N ASP A 17 3.06 -25.58 -18.14
CA ASP A 17 2.84 -25.83 -19.57
C ASP A 17 4.14 -26.02 -20.37
N GLY A 18 5.30 -25.86 -19.74
CA GLY A 18 6.60 -26.16 -20.33
C GLY A 18 7.09 -25.14 -21.37
N ILE A 19 6.50 -23.96 -21.44
CA ILE A 19 6.98 -22.87 -22.30
C ILE A 19 7.73 -21.84 -21.45
N CYS A 20 9.05 -21.71 -21.68
CA CYS A 20 9.85 -20.64 -21.12
C CYS A 20 9.56 -19.34 -21.89
N GLU A 21 8.45 -18.66 -21.57
CA GLU A 21 8.20 -17.32 -22.09
C GLU A 21 9.10 -16.28 -21.40
N SER A 22 9.64 -15.33 -22.15
CA SER A 22 10.40 -14.22 -21.59
C SER A 22 9.45 -13.28 -20.85
N VAL A 23 9.35 -13.38 -19.53
CA VAL A 23 8.61 -12.43 -18.69
C VAL A 23 9.37 -11.10 -18.66
N THR A 24 8.91 -10.11 -19.41
CA THR A 24 9.44 -8.74 -19.33
C THR A 24 8.80 -8.02 -18.14
N TRP A 25 9.57 -7.82 -17.07
CA TRP A 25 9.14 -6.97 -15.96
C TRP A 25 9.07 -5.51 -16.40
N ASN A 26 7.96 -4.84 -16.15
CA ASN A 26 7.85 -3.40 -16.36
C ASN A 26 8.79 -2.67 -15.39
N THR A 27 9.78 -1.96 -15.92
CA THR A 27 10.77 -1.21 -15.13
C THR A 27 10.33 0.21 -14.79
N THR A 28 9.19 0.65 -15.33
CA THR A 28 8.59 1.95 -15.01
C THR A 28 7.61 1.82 -13.84
N GLY A 29 7.93 2.50 -12.75
CA GLY A 29 7.01 2.69 -11.62
C GLY A 29 5.94 3.74 -11.94
N VAL A 30 4.75 3.55 -11.40
CA VAL A 30 3.65 4.51 -11.46
C VAL A 30 3.29 4.95 -10.05
N THR A 31 2.98 6.23 -9.86
CA THR A 31 2.49 6.73 -8.58
C THR A 31 1.02 6.37 -8.44
N VAL A 32 0.69 5.65 -7.36
CA VAL A 32 -0.66 5.14 -7.08
C VAL A 32 -1.32 5.77 -5.86
N ALA A 33 -0.57 6.54 -5.05
CA ALA A 33 -1.05 7.29 -3.90
C ALA A 33 -0.08 8.45 -3.58
N GLY A 34 -0.59 9.54 -2.98
CA GLY A 34 0.22 10.64 -2.42
C GLY A 34 1.06 11.44 -3.42
N ALA A 35 0.60 11.59 -4.67
CA ALA A 35 1.39 12.19 -5.76
C ALA A 35 1.74 13.69 -5.57
N HIS A 36 1.18 14.37 -4.57
CA HIS A 36 1.33 15.81 -4.39
C HIS A 36 2.23 16.19 -3.20
N GLY A 37 2.94 15.22 -2.62
CA GLY A 37 3.91 15.46 -1.56
C GLY A 37 3.33 15.36 -0.15
N ALA A 38 4.02 15.99 0.80
CA ALA A 38 3.68 15.92 2.21
C ALA A 38 2.58 16.92 2.57
N GLY A 39 1.48 16.44 3.17
CA GLY A 39 0.39 17.29 3.61
C GLY A 39 -0.85 16.52 4.04
N SER A 40 -1.97 17.22 4.21
CA SER A 40 -3.22 16.67 4.76
C SER A 40 -4.35 16.60 3.75
N GLU A 41 -4.16 17.04 2.51
CA GLU A 41 -5.15 16.89 1.45
C GLU A 41 -5.29 15.42 1.01
N LEU A 42 -6.39 15.06 0.35
CA LEU A 42 -6.69 13.67 -0.02
C LEU A 42 -5.80 13.11 -1.15
N ASN A 43 -5.02 13.96 -1.81
CA ASN A 43 -4.02 13.63 -2.81
C ASN A 43 -2.58 13.71 -2.26
N GLU A 44 -2.43 13.95 -0.97
CA GLU A 44 -1.18 14.07 -0.21
C GLU A 44 -1.12 13.01 0.91
N LEU A 45 0.07 12.81 1.47
CA LEU A 45 0.31 11.88 2.58
C LEU A 45 1.28 12.51 3.59
N ASN A 46 1.14 12.20 4.87
CA ASN A 46 2.02 12.66 5.93
C ASN A 46 2.62 11.48 6.70
N SER A 47 3.89 11.18 6.37
CA SER A 47 4.68 10.12 7.03
C SER A 47 3.92 8.78 7.14
N PRO A 48 3.49 8.22 6.00
CA PRO A 48 2.76 6.95 5.99
C PRO A 48 3.67 5.80 6.42
N LEU A 49 3.15 4.90 7.27
CA LEU A 49 3.93 3.78 7.82
C LEU A 49 3.46 2.39 7.35
N GLY A 50 2.29 2.32 6.72
CA GLY A 50 1.71 1.05 6.27
C GLY A 50 1.04 1.18 4.92
N LEU A 51 1.11 0.11 4.13
CA LEU A 51 0.35 -0.02 2.89
C LEU A 51 -0.19 -1.45 2.74
N PHE A 52 -1.35 -1.57 2.10
CA PHE A 52 -1.94 -2.83 1.70
C PHE A 52 -2.57 -2.70 0.32
N VAL A 53 -2.53 -3.76 -0.48
CA VAL A 53 -3.17 -3.81 -1.81
C VAL A 53 -4.19 -4.94 -1.81
N ASP A 54 -5.45 -4.65 -2.15
CA ASP A 54 -6.48 -5.68 -2.29
C ASP A 54 -6.39 -6.41 -3.65
N ASN A 55 -7.18 -7.47 -3.81
CA ASN A 55 -7.16 -8.30 -5.02
C ASN A 55 -7.68 -7.54 -6.26
N GLU A 56 -8.43 -6.47 -6.03
CA GLU A 56 -8.93 -5.55 -7.06
C GLU A 56 -7.90 -4.46 -7.41
N GLY A 57 -6.72 -4.46 -6.77
CA GLY A 57 -5.63 -3.53 -7.03
C GLY A 57 -5.78 -2.18 -6.34
N ALA A 58 -6.74 -2.02 -5.43
CA ALA A 58 -6.86 -0.81 -4.64
C ALA A 58 -5.82 -0.79 -3.52
N VAL A 59 -5.19 0.36 -3.35
CA VAL A 59 -4.13 0.61 -2.37
C VAL A 59 -4.70 1.33 -1.17
N TYR A 60 -4.46 0.77 0.02
CA TYR A 60 -4.79 1.35 1.30
C TYR A 60 -3.49 1.83 1.93
N VAL A 61 -3.41 3.11 2.26
CA VAL A 61 -2.24 3.68 2.92
C VAL A 61 -2.64 4.13 4.31
N VAL A 62 -1.81 3.78 5.29
CA VAL A 62 -1.89 4.30 6.65
C VAL A 62 -1.13 5.59 6.70
N ASP A 63 -1.87 6.69 6.69
CA ASP A 63 -1.35 8.05 6.72
C ASP A 63 -1.22 8.49 8.18
N THR A 64 -0.18 7.97 8.82
CA THR A 64 0.01 7.93 10.29
C THR A 64 -0.12 9.29 10.94
N TRP A 65 0.52 10.33 10.39
CA TRP A 65 0.54 11.65 11.03
C TRP A 65 -0.70 12.49 10.70
N ASN A 66 -1.55 11.99 9.81
CA ASN A 66 -2.89 12.53 9.58
C ASN A 66 -3.98 11.67 10.24
N ASP A 67 -3.61 10.65 11.04
CA ASP A 67 -4.52 9.76 11.76
C ASP A 67 -5.65 9.21 10.88
N ARG A 68 -5.30 8.77 9.67
CA ARG A 68 -6.28 8.29 8.68
C ARG A 68 -5.76 7.10 7.88
N ILE A 69 -6.70 6.26 7.43
CA ILE A 69 -6.45 5.27 6.38
C ILE A 69 -7.16 5.73 5.12
N VAL A 70 -6.41 5.82 4.04
CA VAL A 70 -6.91 6.34 2.77
C VAL A 70 -6.79 5.25 1.71
N LYS A 71 -7.86 5.04 0.94
CA LYS A 71 -7.97 4.08 -0.15
C LYS A 71 -7.84 4.80 -1.50
N TRP A 72 -6.99 4.28 -2.38
CA TRP A 72 -6.90 4.65 -3.79
C TRP A 72 -7.28 3.45 -4.65
N THR A 73 -8.30 3.60 -5.49
CA THR A 73 -8.59 2.61 -6.54
C THR A 73 -7.62 2.78 -7.71
N PRO A 74 -7.39 1.74 -8.54
CA PRO A 74 -6.58 1.89 -9.75
C PRO A 74 -7.00 3.10 -10.59
N GLY A 75 -6.05 3.97 -10.92
CA GLY A 75 -6.28 5.19 -11.69
C GLY A 75 -6.85 6.39 -10.91
N ALA A 76 -7.09 6.27 -9.60
CA ALA A 76 -7.56 7.38 -8.78
C ALA A 76 -6.45 8.42 -8.52
N TYR A 77 -6.75 9.69 -8.77
CA TYR A 77 -5.86 10.81 -8.44
C TYR A 77 -6.03 11.29 -6.99
N ILE A 78 -7.18 11.00 -6.38
CA ILE A 78 -7.56 11.46 -5.04
C ILE A 78 -7.96 10.22 -4.22
N GLY A 79 -7.46 10.16 -2.99
CA GLY A 79 -7.77 9.09 -2.06
C GLY A 79 -9.10 9.29 -1.35
N LYS A 80 -9.69 8.20 -0.88
CA LYS A 80 -10.90 8.21 -0.06
C LYS A 80 -10.56 7.76 1.36
N VAL A 81 -10.86 8.57 2.37
CA VAL A 81 -10.73 8.15 3.77
C VAL A 81 -11.71 7.00 4.03
N VAL A 82 -11.19 5.88 4.51
CA VAL A 82 -11.96 4.67 4.85
C VAL A 82 -11.96 4.36 6.33
N ALA A 83 -11.04 4.96 7.09
CA ALA A 83 -11.04 4.98 8.56
C ALA A 83 -10.25 6.21 9.05
N GLY A 84 -10.57 6.70 10.24
CA GLY A 84 -9.91 7.87 10.83
C GLY A 84 -10.26 9.20 10.16
N GLY A 85 -9.33 10.16 10.26
CA GLY A 85 -9.47 11.51 9.69
C GLY A 85 -10.17 12.52 10.60
N ASN A 86 -10.45 12.17 11.86
CA ASN A 86 -11.01 13.07 12.88
C ASN A 86 -10.11 13.16 14.13
N GLY A 87 -8.80 13.02 13.93
CA GLY A 87 -7.77 13.07 14.97
C GLY A 87 -7.64 11.77 15.79
N GLU A 88 -6.68 11.80 16.72
CA GLU A 88 -6.38 10.72 17.66
C GLU A 88 -7.60 10.34 18.52
N GLY A 89 -7.93 9.05 18.58
CA GLY A 89 -9.00 8.56 19.46
C GLY A 89 -9.49 7.15 19.15
N ASN A 90 -10.46 6.68 19.94
CA ASN A 90 -11.00 5.32 19.87
C ASN A 90 -12.42 5.26 19.26
N ALA A 91 -12.95 6.39 18.78
CA ALA A 91 -14.22 6.40 18.07
C ALA A 91 -14.07 5.75 16.69
N ASN A 92 -15.18 5.28 16.10
CA ASN A 92 -15.20 4.59 14.81
C ASN A 92 -14.58 5.39 13.64
N ASN A 93 -14.46 6.71 13.78
CA ASN A 93 -13.91 7.65 12.81
C ASN A 93 -12.60 8.32 13.27
N GLN A 94 -11.96 7.79 14.31
CA GLN A 94 -10.68 8.25 14.87
C GLN A 94 -9.64 7.14 14.79
N LEU A 95 -8.37 7.51 14.63
CA LEU A 95 -7.24 6.58 14.67
C LEU A 95 -6.15 7.22 15.52
N ASN A 96 -5.47 6.44 16.34
CA ASN A 96 -4.31 6.94 17.10
C ASN A 96 -3.05 6.37 16.47
N ARG A 97 -2.43 7.12 15.54
CA ARG A 97 -1.13 6.78 14.94
C ARG A 97 -0.99 5.33 14.51
N ALA A 98 -2.03 4.83 13.84
CA ALA A 98 -1.99 3.48 13.28
C ALA A 98 -0.73 3.35 12.42
N SER A 99 -0.03 2.23 12.55
CA SER A 99 1.22 1.95 11.83
C SER A 99 1.04 0.88 10.76
N LYS A 100 0.01 0.05 10.92
CA LYS A 100 -0.25 -1.10 10.07
C LYS A 100 -1.71 -1.16 9.66
N VAL A 101 -1.94 -1.59 8.43
CA VAL A 101 -3.28 -1.93 7.91
C VAL A 101 -3.25 -3.32 7.30
N ILE A 102 -4.29 -4.10 7.57
CA ILE A 102 -4.59 -5.38 6.93
C ILE A 102 -6.07 -5.37 6.55
N VAL A 103 -6.40 -5.81 5.34
CA VAL A 103 -7.81 -5.98 4.93
C VAL A 103 -8.10 -7.47 4.88
N THR A 104 -9.12 -7.90 5.62
CA THR A 104 -9.57 -9.30 5.60
C THR A 104 -10.33 -9.61 4.31
N LYS A 105 -10.47 -10.90 3.96
CA LYS A 105 -11.26 -11.33 2.77
C LYS A 105 -12.71 -10.82 2.75
N ASN A 106 -13.24 -10.42 3.92
CA ASN A 106 -14.60 -9.90 4.06
C ASN A 106 -14.67 -8.37 3.91
N GLY A 107 -13.55 -7.70 3.60
CA GLY A 107 -13.46 -6.24 3.47
C GLY A 107 -13.28 -5.50 4.79
N THR A 108 -13.20 -6.19 5.93
CA THR A 108 -12.91 -5.55 7.22
C THR A 108 -11.47 -5.04 7.23
N ILE A 109 -11.32 -3.73 7.47
CA ILE A 109 -10.03 -3.08 7.70
C ILE A 109 -9.66 -3.29 9.16
N VAL A 110 -8.53 -3.94 9.41
CA VAL A 110 -7.93 -4.07 10.74
C VAL A 110 -6.63 -3.27 10.74
N TYR A 111 -6.41 -2.51 11.79
CA TYR A 111 -5.24 -1.65 11.94
C TYR A 111 -4.65 -1.80 13.34
N LEU A 112 -3.32 -1.62 13.44
CA LEU A 112 -2.53 -1.74 14.68
C LEU A 112 -1.65 -0.52 14.88
#